data_AF-A0A444ZJ11-F1
#
_entry.id   AF-A0A444ZJ11-F1
#
_cell.length_a   1.000
_cell.length_b   1.000
_cell.length_c   1.000
_cell.angle_alpha   90.00
_cell.angle_beta   90.00
_cell.angle_gamma   90.00
#
_symmetry.space_group_name_H-M   'P 1'
#
loop_
_entity.id
_entity.type
_entity.pdbx_description
1 polymer ?
#
loop_
_entity_poly.entity_id
_entity_poly.type
_entity_poly.pdbx_seq_one_letter_code
_entity_poly.pdbx_strand_id
1 'polypeptide(L)'
;MARKKLKVLSALDTAKTQYYHFKAIIVAGMGLFTDAYDLFSITLITKMIGRVYYDDRARNRQYVTPPVIVSALVAVALLGTAIGQVVFGRLGDLKGRRRVYGLALLLMVFGSLGSGFSICIKRTCVLLSLGLFRFLLGLGIGGDYPLSSTIMSEFANKKTRGSFIAAVFSMQGFGILASATVTIVVSSIFRHAPGAKEKQHTAAAADFAWRLILMLGSVPAALTYYWRMMMPETARYLPTYLTLFFFDLDF
;
A
#
# COMPACT_ATOMS: atom_id res chain seq x y z
N MET A 1 33.00 -15.43 -18.24
CA MET A 1 31.73 -14.91 -17.66
C MET A 1 31.91 -13.77 -16.66
N ALA A 2 32.83 -13.88 -15.68
CA ALA A 2 33.03 -12.86 -14.63
C ALA A 2 33.39 -11.45 -15.16
N ARG A 3 34.22 -11.36 -16.21
CA ARG A 3 34.65 -10.08 -16.82
C ARG A 3 33.51 -9.29 -17.49
N LYS A 4 32.50 -10.00 -18.04
CA LYS A 4 31.28 -9.39 -18.60
C LYS A 4 30.40 -8.82 -17.49
N LYS A 5 30.23 -9.57 -16.39
CA LYS A 5 29.51 -9.08 -15.19
C LYS A 5 30.17 -7.83 -14.59
N LEU A 6 31.49 -7.80 -14.50
CA LEU A 6 32.26 -6.63 -14.02
C LEU A 6 32.10 -5.40 -14.92
N LYS A 7 32.09 -5.57 -16.24
CA LYS A 7 31.80 -4.47 -17.18
C LYS A 7 30.38 -3.94 -17.07
N VAL A 8 29.39 -4.80 -16.85
CA VAL A 8 27.98 -4.40 -16.65
C VAL A 8 27.80 -3.65 -15.34
N LEU A 9 28.42 -4.14 -14.25
CA LEU A 9 28.46 -3.45 -12.96
C LEU A 9 29.12 -2.07 -13.06
N SER A 10 30.24 -1.97 -13.79
CA SER A 10 30.93 -0.69 -14.04
C SER A 10 30.10 0.26 -14.92
N ALA A 11 29.37 -0.24 -15.92
CA ALA A 11 28.51 0.59 -16.77
C ALA A 11 27.29 1.13 -16.00
N LEU A 12 26.71 0.34 -15.09
CA LEU A 12 25.71 0.85 -14.13
C LEU A 12 26.35 1.90 -13.20
N ASP A 13 27.54 1.61 -12.63
CA ASP A 13 28.26 2.51 -11.72
C ASP A 13 28.66 3.85 -12.35
N THR A 14 28.74 3.93 -13.68
CA THR A 14 29.19 5.13 -14.41
C THR A 14 28.05 5.85 -15.16
N ALA A 15 26.83 5.30 -15.16
CA ALA A 15 25.69 5.94 -15.78
C ALA A 15 25.32 7.22 -15.00
N LYS A 16 25.30 8.37 -15.70
CA LYS A 16 24.79 9.63 -15.14
C LYS A 16 23.36 9.39 -14.63
N THR A 17 22.98 10.07 -13.54
CA THR A 17 21.60 10.08 -13.01
C THR A 17 20.63 10.55 -14.08
N GLN A 18 20.16 9.60 -14.89
CA GLN A 18 19.28 9.80 -16.02
C GLN A 18 17.83 9.55 -15.56
N TYR A 19 16.86 10.05 -16.32
CA TYR A 19 15.41 9.97 -16.06
C TYR A 19 14.93 8.56 -15.63
N TYR A 20 15.63 7.52 -16.09
CA TYR A 20 15.45 6.11 -15.72
C TYR A 20 15.56 5.83 -14.21
N HIS A 21 16.55 6.41 -13.54
CA HIS A 21 16.75 6.24 -12.11
C HIS A 21 15.60 6.89 -11.31
N PHE A 22 15.07 8.00 -11.81
CA PHE A 22 13.92 8.68 -11.22
C PHE A 22 12.62 7.89 -11.42
N LYS A 23 12.38 7.33 -12.62
CA LYS A 23 11.25 6.43 -12.88
C LYS A 23 11.30 5.18 -12.00
N ALA A 24 12.47 4.59 -11.79
CA ALA A 24 12.66 3.47 -10.88
C ALA A 24 12.39 3.85 -9.41
N ILE A 25 12.82 5.03 -8.95
CA ILE A 25 12.47 5.55 -7.62
C ILE A 25 10.96 5.68 -7.48
N ILE A 26 10.28 6.27 -8.47
CA ILE A 26 8.81 6.44 -8.41
C ILE A 26 8.14 5.08 -8.34
N VAL A 27 8.46 4.14 -9.23
CA VAL A 27 7.81 2.83 -9.24
C VAL A 27 8.14 1.99 -7.99
N ALA A 28 9.36 2.13 -7.45
CA ALA A 28 9.72 1.52 -6.18
C ALA A 28 8.95 2.15 -5.01
N GLY A 29 8.95 3.49 -4.94
CA GLY A 29 8.32 4.29 -3.91
C GLY A 29 6.79 4.26 -3.92
N MET A 30 6.17 4.01 -5.06
CA MET A 30 4.71 3.81 -5.17
C MET A 30 4.22 2.58 -4.40
N GLY A 31 5.07 1.55 -4.19
CA GLY A 31 4.75 0.43 -3.29
C GLY A 31 4.66 0.90 -1.83
N LEU A 32 5.74 1.52 -1.34
CA LEU A 32 5.80 2.08 0.02
C LEU A 32 4.76 3.18 0.28
N PHE A 33 4.42 3.96 -0.75
CA PHE A 33 3.33 4.93 -0.70
C PHE A 33 1.99 4.25 -0.40
N THR A 34 1.65 3.20 -1.15
CA THR A 34 0.42 2.44 -0.97
C THR A 34 0.39 1.76 0.40
N ASP A 35 1.52 1.13 0.80
CA ASP A 35 1.65 0.50 2.12
C ASP A 35 1.33 1.48 3.24
N ALA A 36 1.88 2.70 3.16
CA ALA A 36 1.66 3.75 4.15
C ALA A 36 0.22 4.26 4.15
N TYR A 37 -0.36 4.43 2.96
CA TYR A 37 -1.75 4.85 2.81
C TYR A 37 -2.68 3.87 3.53
N ASP A 38 -2.55 2.57 3.24
CA ASP A 38 -3.43 1.53 3.77
C ASP A 38 -3.24 1.33 5.29
N LEU A 39 -2.00 1.29 5.77
CA LEU A 39 -1.71 1.15 7.21
C LEU A 39 -2.15 2.36 8.04
N PHE A 40 -2.12 3.57 7.47
CA PHE A 40 -2.50 4.78 8.21
C PHE A 40 -4.00 5.06 8.13
N SER A 41 -4.64 4.77 7.00
CA SER A 41 -6.07 5.05 6.76
C SER A 41 -6.99 4.47 7.84
N ILE A 42 -6.66 3.30 8.40
CA ILE A 42 -7.45 2.68 9.47
C ILE A 42 -7.55 3.55 10.72
N THR A 43 -6.47 4.23 11.11
CA THR A 43 -6.48 5.06 12.31
C THR A 43 -7.43 6.25 12.16
N LEU A 44 -7.54 6.79 10.93
CA LEU A 44 -8.45 7.87 10.57
C LEU A 44 -9.90 7.39 10.52
N ILE A 45 -10.13 6.26 9.85
CA ILE A 45 -11.44 5.63 9.69
C ILE A 45 -12.02 5.14 11.02
N THR A 46 -11.19 4.70 11.96
CA THR A 46 -11.70 4.17 13.24
C THR A 46 -12.46 5.23 14.03
N LYS A 47 -12.16 6.53 13.84
CA LYS A 47 -12.94 7.63 14.40
C LYS A 47 -14.34 7.72 13.78
N MET A 48 -14.49 7.41 12.50
CA MET A 48 -15.79 7.35 11.81
C MET A 48 -16.60 6.12 12.25
N ILE A 49 -15.94 4.96 12.36
CA ILE A 49 -16.57 3.70 12.86
C ILE A 49 -17.11 3.88 14.29
N GLY A 50 -16.39 4.61 15.15
CA GLY A 50 -16.86 4.96 16.49
C GLY A 50 -18.17 5.73 16.49
N ARG A 51 -18.33 6.66 15.54
CA ARG A 51 -19.54 7.46 15.38
C ARG A 51 -20.73 6.66 14.83
N VAL A 52 -20.48 5.65 14.01
CA VAL A 52 -21.53 4.81 13.38
C VAL A 52 -22.02 3.72 14.33
N TYR A 53 -21.10 3.01 15.00
CA TYR A 53 -21.43 1.78 15.72
C TYR A 53 -21.39 1.88 17.25
N TYR A 54 -20.79 2.95 17.81
CA TYR A 54 -20.66 3.18 19.24
C TYR A 54 -21.34 4.50 19.69
N ASP A 55 -22.57 4.77 19.20
CA ASP A 55 -23.43 5.85 19.74
C ASP A 55 -24.05 5.41 21.08
N ASP A 56 -23.27 5.42 22.15
CA ASP A 56 -23.72 5.00 23.49
C ASP A 56 -24.10 6.25 24.33
N ARG A 57 -25.28 6.82 24.04
CA ARG A 57 -25.82 8.00 24.76
C ARG A 57 -26.05 7.77 26.25
N ALA A 58 -26.16 6.53 26.71
CA ALA A 58 -26.45 6.18 28.10
C ALA A 58 -25.29 6.49 29.07
N ARG A 59 -24.05 6.70 28.58
CA ARG A 59 -22.85 6.83 29.44
C ARG A 59 -22.09 8.14 29.31
N ASN A 60 -22.62 9.14 28.58
CA ASN A 60 -21.97 10.44 28.38
C ASN A 60 -20.50 10.36 27.89
N ARG A 61 -20.12 9.22 27.27
CA ARG A 61 -18.80 9.02 26.66
C ARG A 61 -18.93 9.36 25.19
N GLN A 62 -18.39 10.51 24.80
CA GLN A 62 -18.31 10.97 23.41
C GLN A 62 -17.83 9.83 22.50
N TYR A 63 -18.54 9.62 21.37
CA TYR A 63 -18.16 9.01 20.09
C TYR A 63 -16.80 8.27 19.95
N VAL A 64 -16.42 7.43 20.92
CA VAL A 64 -15.09 6.83 21.00
C VAL A 64 -15.23 5.32 20.91
N THR A 65 -14.73 4.77 19.81
CA THR A 65 -14.51 3.34 19.65
C THR A 65 -13.65 2.83 20.81
N PRO A 66 -13.98 1.70 21.46
CA PRO A 66 -13.17 1.14 22.52
C PRO A 66 -11.70 1.02 22.03
N PRO A 67 -10.71 1.53 22.79
CA PRO A 67 -9.31 1.53 22.36
C PRO A 67 -8.82 0.12 22.04
N VAL A 68 -9.36 -0.90 22.73
CA VAL A 68 -9.09 -2.32 22.47
C VAL A 68 -9.37 -2.71 21.00
N ILE A 69 -10.45 -2.20 20.41
CA ILE A 69 -10.85 -2.55 19.03
C ILE A 69 -9.97 -1.83 18.02
N VAL A 70 -9.66 -0.56 18.29
CA VAL A 70 -8.74 0.23 17.45
C VAL A 70 -7.38 -0.45 17.41
N SER A 71 -6.83 -0.76 18.60
CA SER A 71 -5.56 -1.45 18.75
C SER A 71 -5.59 -2.84 18.14
N ALA A 72 -6.70 -3.58 18.26
CA ALA A 72 -6.84 -4.89 17.64
C ALA A 72 -6.80 -4.83 16.10
N LEU A 73 -7.51 -3.87 15.48
CA LEU A 73 -7.50 -3.73 14.01
C LEU A 73 -6.13 -3.35 13.47
N VAL A 74 -5.41 -2.47 14.18
CA VAL A 74 -4.02 -2.11 13.84
C VAL A 74 -3.09 -3.30 14.09
N ALA A 75 -3.21 -3.97 15.23
CA ALA A 75 -2.38 -5.12 15.58
C ALA A 75 -2.55 -6.28 14.59
N VAL A 76 -3.78 -6.57 14.14
CA VAL A 76 -4.04 -7.62 13.15
C VAL A 76 -3.40 -7.28 11.80
N ALA A 77 -3.44 -6.03 11.36
CA ALA A 77 -2.75 -5.60 10.16
C ALA A 77 -1.22 -5.76 10.31
N LEU A 78 -0.66 -5.34 11.45
CA LEU A 78 0.78 -5.49 11.74
C LEU A 78 1.22 -6.95 11.88
N LEU A 79 0.42 -7.80 12.52
CA LEU A 79 0.64 -9.25 12.57
C LEU A 79 0.63 -9.85 11.18
N GLY A 80 -0.33 -9.45 10.34
CA GLY A 80 -0.36 -9.79 8.91
C GLY A 80 0.93 -9.37 8.22
N THR A 81 1.43 -8.15 8.43
CA THR A 81 2.70 -7.70 7.83
C THR A 81 3.90 -8.52 8.29
N ALA A 82 4.00 -8.85 9.58
CA ALA A 82 5.11 -9.63 10.11
C ALA A 82 5.13 -11.06 9.54
N ILE A 83 3.97 -11.71 9.51
CA ILE A 83 3.83 -13.05 8.91
C ILE A 83 4.09 -12.97 7.40
N GLY A 84 3.59 -11.93 6.74
CA GLY A 84 3.79 -11.67 5.33
C GLY A 84 5.27 -11.58 4.97
N GLN A 85 6.05 -10.80 5.71
CA GLN A 85 7.49 -10.66 5.47
C GLN A 85 8.24 -12.00 5.50
N VAL A 86 7.92 -12.87 6.46
CA VAL A 86 8.56 -14.19 6.60
C VAL A 86 8.11 -15.13 5.47
N VAL A 87 6.80 -15.20 5.22
CA VAL A 87 6.21 -16.13 4.23
C VAL A 87 6.59 -15.72 2.81
N PHE A 88 6.39 -14.46 2.44
CA PHE A 88 6.71 -13.94 1.12
C PHE A 88 8.21 -13.83 0.88
N GLY A 89 9.02 -13.61 1.92
CA GLY A 89 10.48 -13.71 1.84
C GLY A 89 10.91 -15.12 1.39
N ARG A 90 10.44 -16.16 2.10
CA ARG A 90 10.76 -17.56 1.76
C ARG A 90 10.16 -17.99 0.42
N LEU A 91 8.91 -17.61 0.13
CA LEU A 91 8.27 -17.94 -1.14
C LEU A 91 8.97 -17.25 -2.32
N GLY A 92 9.44 -16.02 -2.14
CA GLY A 92 10.17 -15.25 -3.15
C GLY A 92 11.44 -15.95 -3.61
N ASP A 93 12.14 -16.59 -2.68
CA ASP A 93 13.35 -17.36 -2.97
C ASP A 93 13.06 -18.72 -3.64
N LEU A 94 11.91 -19.34 -3.37
CA LEU A 94 11.55 -20.66 -3.91
C LEU A 94 10.83 -20.62 -5.27
N LYS A 95 9.86 -19.72 -5.46
CA LYS A 95 8.95 -19.71 -6.63
C LYS A 95 9.25 -18.61 -7.65
N GLY A 96 10.25 -17.78 -7.37
CA GLY A 96 10.65 -16.65 -8.20
C GLY A 96 9.98 -15.34 -7.77
N ARG A 97 10.80 -14.27 -7.72
CA ARG A 97 10.44 -12.99 -7.12
C ARG A 97 9.26 -12.29 -7.81
N ARG A 98 9.15 -12.33 -9.14
CA ARG A 98 8.05 -11.65 -9.89
C ARG A 98 6.67 -12.25 -9.61
N ARG A 99 6.56 -13.58 -9.52
CA ARG A 99 5.25 -14.23 -9.29
C ARG A 99 4.75 -13.95 -7.87
N VAL A 100 5.67 -14.04 -6.91
CA VAL A 100 5.39 -13.75 -5.50
C VAL A 100 5.05 -12.27 -5.30
N TYR A 101 5.70 -11.39 -6.06
CA TYR A 101 5.40 -9.97 -6.14
C TYR A 101 3.97 -9.68 -6.61
N GLY A 102 3.59 -10.27 -7.75
CA GLY A 102 2.22 -10.14 -8.27
C GLY A 102 1.18 -10.61 -7.25
N LEU A 103 1.46 -11.72 -6.55
CA LEU A 103 0.57 -12.24 -5.51
C LEU A 103 0.43 -11.27 -4.33
N ALA A 104 1.52 -10.69 -3.85
CA ALA A 104 1.51 -9.74 -2.74
C ALA A 104 0.66 -8.50 -3.05
N LEU A 105 0.84 -7.91 -4.24
CA LEU A 105 0.05 -6.77 -4.67
C LEU A 105 -1.42 -7.11 -4.92
N LEU A 106 -1.73 -8.28 -5.47
CA LEU A 106 -3.11 -8.73 -5.60
C LEU A 106 -3.78 -8.86 -4.23
N LEU A 107 -3.08 -9.40 -3.22
CA LEU A 107 -3.60 -9.44 -1.85
C LEU A 107 -3.86 -8.05 -1.27
N MET A 108 -3.03 -7.06 -1.58
CA MET A 108 -3.30 -5.67 -1.19
C MET A 108 -4.56 -5.12 -1.85
N VAL A 109 -4.70 -5.28 -3.18
CA VAL A 109 -5.89 -4.83 -3.93
C VAL A 109 -7.16 -5.51 -3.41
N PHE A 110 -7.16 -6.83 -3.27
CA PHE A 110 -8.31 -7.59 -2.78
C PHE A 110 -8.59 -7.34 -1.30
N GLY A 111 -7.58 -7.16 -0.47
CA GLY A 111 -7.75 -6.80 0.94
C GLY A 111 -8.35 -5.39 1.11
N SER A 112 -7.95 -4.46 0.26
CA SER A 112 -8.42 -3.07 0.28
C SER A 112 -9.87 -2.96 -0.24
N LEU A 113 -10.16 -3.61 -1.38
CA LEU A 113 -11.53 -3.74 -1.91
C LEU A 113 -12.44 -4.53 -0.97
N GLY A 114 -11.97 -5.66 -0.45
CA GLY A 114 -12.72 -6.51 0.49
C GLY A 114 -13.08 -5.78 1.77
N SER A 115 -12.20 -4.89 2.24
CA SER A 115 -12.49 -4.03 3.40
C SER A 115 -13.66 -3.07 3.14
N GLY A 116 -13.88 -2.65 1.88
CA GLY A 116 -15.04 -1.83 1.48
C GLY A 116 -16.33 -2.63 1.28
N PHE A 117 -16.22 -3.85 0.74
CA PHE A 117 -17.34 -4.77 0.45
C PHE A 117 -17.89 -5.53 1.65
N SER A 118 -17.47 -5.19 2.88
CA SER A 118 -18.00 -5.81 4.10
C SER A 118 -19.50 -5.43 4.34
N ILE A 119 -20.44 -6.12 3.67
CA ILE A 119 -21.89 -5.81 3.66
C ILE A 119 -22.63 -6.39 4.88
N CYS A 120 -21.91 -6.79 5.93
CA CYS A 120 -22.56 -7.42 7.08
C CYS A 120 -23.43 -6.42 7.87
N ILE A 121 -24.69 -6.79 8.14
CA ILE A 121 -25.65 -5.92 8.86
C ILE A 121 -25.35 -5.83 10.36
N LYS A 122 -24.60 -6.80 10.93
CA LYS A 122 -24.27 -6.85 12.36
C LYS A 122 -22.87 -6.27 12.63
N ARG A 123 -22.77 -5.39 13.64
CA ARG A 123 -21.54 -4.79 14.17
C ARG A 123 -20.36 -5.76 14.26
N THR A 124 -20.57 -6.90 14.91
CA THR A 124 -19.53 -7.93 15.11
C THR A 124 -19.05 -8.51 13.80
N CYS A 125 -19.93 -8.70 12.82
CA CYS A 125 -19.57 -9.27 11.53
C CYS A 125 -18.79 -8.26 10.66
N VAL A 126 -19.12 -6.97 10.72
CA VAL A 126 -18.33 -5.91 10.03
C VAL A 126 -16.93 -5.83 10.60
N LEU A 127 -16.78 -5.78 11.94
CA LEU A 127 -15.46 -5.70 12.57
C LEU A 127 -14.61 -6.95 12.32
N LEU A 128 -15.22 -8.14 12.34
CA LEU A 128 -14.52 -9.40 12.11
C LEU A 128 -14.07 -9.56 10.66
N SER A 129 -14.94 -9.26 9.69
CA SER A 129 -14.58 -9.27 8.28
C SER A 129 -13.56 -8.18 7.94
N LEU A 130 -13.69 -6.98 8.50
CA LEU A 130 -12.69 -5.91 8.36
C LEU A 130 -11.33 -6.34 8.92
N GLY A 131 -11.31 -6.99 10.09
CA GLY A 131 -10.09 -7.56 10.66
C GLY A 131 -9.45 -8.61 9.76
N LEU A 132 -10.25 -9.51 9.19
CA LEU A 132 -9.77 -10.54 8.25
C LEU A 132 -9.19 -9.92 6.97
N PHE A 133 -9.92 -9.00 6.33
CA PHE A 133 -9.42 -8.32 5.13
C PHE A 133 -8.17 -7.50 5.42
N ARG A 134 -8.02 -6.96 6.63
CA ARG A 134 -6.80 -6.27 7.07
C ARG A 134 -5.64 -7.20 7.33
N PHE A 135 -5.91 -8.39 7.83
CA PHE A 135 -4.88 -9.41 7.93
C PHE A 135 -4.37 -9.78 6.53
N LEU A 136 -5.27 -10.01 5.58
CA LEU A 136 -4.92 -10.31 4.18
C LEU A 136 -4.16 -9.15 3.51
N LEU A 137 -4.63 -7.92 3.69
CA LEU A 137 -3.95 -6.73 3.21
C LEU A 137 -2.55 -6.62 3.83
N GLY A 138 -2.45 -6.82 5.15
CA GLY A 138 -1.18 -6.81 5.89
C GLY A 138 -0.22 -7.88 5.37
N LEU A 139 -0.70 -9.10 5.06
CA LEU A 139 0.12 -10.13 4.41
C LEU A 139 0.69 -9.65 3.07
N GLY A 140 -0.12 -8.95 2.27
CA GLY A 140 0.31 -8.35 1.00
C GLY A 140 1.39 -7.29 1.19
N ILE A 141 1.18 -6.32 2.09
CA ILE A 141 2.16 -5.29 2.45
C ILE A 141 3.47 -5.94 2.92
N GLY A 142 3.39 -6.96 3.78
CA GLY A 142 4.57 -7.68 4.27
C GLY A 142 5.41 -8.29 3.14
N GLY A 143 4.79 -8.67 2.03
CA GLY A 143 5.48 -9.13 0.83
C GLY A 143 6.15 -8.03 0.02
N ASP A 144 5.60 -6.82 -0.04
CA ASP A 144 6.15 -5.72 -0.86
C ASP A 144 7.50 -5.22 -0.33
N TYR A 145 7.70 -5.15 0.99
CA TYR A 145 8.95 -4.68 1.63
C TYR A 145 10.24 -5.41 1.19
N PRO A 146 10.36 -6.75 1.31
CA PRO A 146 11.56 -7.48 0.88
C PRO A 146 11.78 -7.39 -0.65
N LEU A 147 10.71 -7.20 -1.41
CA LEU A 147 10.78 -7.09 -2.86
C LEU A 147 11.22 -5.69 -3.30
N SER A 148 10.66 -4.65 -2.69
CA SER A 148 11.06 -3.26 -2.89
C SER A 148 12.51 -3.00 -2.46
N SER A 149 12.97 -3.63 -1.38
CA SER A 149 14.38 -3.55 -0.95
C SER A 149 15.34 -4.25 -1.94
N THR A 150 14.91 -5.36 -2.55
CA THR A 150 15.66 -6.04 -3.60
C THR A 150 15.81 -5.16 -4.83
N ILE A 151 14.71 -4.64 -5.37
CA ILE A 151 14.73 -3.75 -6.56
C ILE A 151 15.63 -2.57 -6.28
N MET A 152 15.47 -1.92 -5.13
CA MET A 152 16.33 -0.79 -4.76
C MET A 152 17.82 -1.17 -4.73
N SER A 153 18.17 -2.35 -4.23
CA SER A 153 19.56 -2.81 -4.22
C SER A 153 20.14 -3.08 -5.61
N GLU A 154 19.29 -3.41 -6.59
CA GLU A 154 19.68 -3.71 -7.97
C GLU A 154 19.88 -2.45 -8.82
N PHE A 155 19.15 -1.38 -8.52
CA PHE A 155 19.22 -0.11 -9.28
C PHE A 155 20.11 0.97 -8.63
N ALA A 156 20.67 0.71 -7.44
CA ALA A 156 21.41 1.72 -6.68
C ALA A 156 22.93 1.70 -6.94
N ASN A 157 23.47 2.86 -7.30
CA ASN A 157 24.91 3.11 -7.44
C ASN A 157 25.65 3.13 -6.10
N LYS A 158 26.89 2.62 -6.04
CA LYS A 158 27.66 2.52 -4.77
C LYS A 158 27.78 3.83 -3.99
N LYS A 159 27.88 4.98 -4.68
CA LYS A 159 28.03 6.31 -4.07
C LYS A 159 26.71 7.01 -3.69
N THR A 160 25.60 6.75 -4.39
CA THR A 160 24.33 7.47 -4.20
C THR A 160 23.22 6.61 -3.60
N ARG A 161 23.48 5.31 -3.37
CA ARG A 161 22.52 4.34 -2.81
C ARG A 161 21.75 4.84 -1.59
N GLY A 162 22.41 5.53 -0.66
CA GLY A 162 21.75 6.08 0.52
C GLY A 162 20.67 7.13 0.20
N SER A 163 20.94 8.02 -0.77
CA SER A 163 19.97 9.04 -1.21
C SER A 163 18.80 8.42 -1.97
N PHE A 164 19.05 7.39 -2.78
CA PHE A 164 17.99 6.62 -3.44
C PHE A 164 17.08 5.91 -2.43
N ILE A 165 17.67 5.27 -1.42
CA ILE A 165 16.93 4.65 -0.32
C ILE A 165 16.09 5.68 0.41
N ALA A 166 16.69 6.81 0.79
CA ALA A 166 15.98 7.89 1.46
C ALA A 166 14.78 8.38 0.61
N ALA A 167 14.96 8.63 -0.68
CA ALA A 167 13.90 9.11 -1.57
C ALA A 167 12.72 8.13 -1.67
N VAL A 168 13.00 6.84 -1.80
CA VAL A 168 11.97 5.79 -1.85
C VAL A 168 11.23 5.66 -0.52
N PHE A 169 11.95 5.70 0.61
CA PHE A 169 11.31 5.68 1.94
C PHE A 169 10.54 6.98 2.24
N SER A 170 10.96 8.13 1.71
CA SER A 170 10.21 9.39 1.84
C SER A 170 8.82 9.33 1.19
N MET A 171 8.60 8.45 0.20
CA MET A 171 7.26 8.21 -0.38
C MET A 171 6.25 7.69 0.64
N GLN A 172 6.71 7.07 1.72
CA GLN A 172 5.85 6.65 2.83
C GLN A 172 5.14 7.85 3.49
N GLY A 173 5.84 8.98 3.65
CA GLY A 173 5.27 10.22 4.15
C GLY A 173 4.18 10.79 3.23
N PHE A 174 4.42 10.74 1.91
CA PHE A 174 3.40 11.14 0.93
C PHE A 174 2.17 10.23 0.98
N GLY A 175 2.33 8.93 1.23
CA GLY A 175 1.20 8.00 1.41
C GLY A 175 0.33 8.34 2.63
N ILE A 176 0.97 8.70 3.75
CA ILE A 176 0.26 9.19 4.96
C ILE A 176 -0.50 10.48 4.67
N LEU A 177 0.14 11.44 4.00
CA LEU A 177 -0.50 12.70 3.59
C LEU A 177 -1.67 12.47 2.64
N ALA A 178 -1.53 11.57 1.67
CA ALA A 178 -2.61 11.19 0.76
C ALA A 178 -3.79 10.57 1.52
N SER A 179 -3.53 9.67 2.47
CA SER A 179 -4.56 9.06 3.33
C SER A 179 -5.34 10.10 4.15
N ALA A 180 -4.63 11.05 4.74
CA ALA A 180 -5.24 12.18 5.45
C ALA A 180 -6.06 13.08 4.51
N THR A 181 -5.51 13.40 3.34
CA THR A 181 -6.16 14.26 2.34
C THR A 181 -7.44 13.62 1.82
N VAL A 182 -7.40 12.35 1.42
CA VAL A 182 -8.59 11.60 0.97
C VAL A 182 -9.64 11.56 2.08
N THR A 183 -9.24 11.31 3.32
CA THR A 183 -10.16 11.32 4.47
C THR A 183 -10.84 12.68 4.64
N ILE A 184 -10.09 13.79 4.53
CA ILE A 184 -10.63 15.16 4.65
C ILE A 184 -11.59 15.47 3.49
N VAL A 185 -11.20 15.16 2.25
CA VAL A 185 -12.02 15.39 1.06
C VAL A 185 -13.33 14.62 1.15
N VAL A 186 -13.27 13.32 1.44
CA VAL A 186 -14.47 12.49 1.61
C VAL A 186 -15.35 13.03 2.74
N SER A 187 -14.77 13.36 3.90
CA SER A 187 -15.52 13.94 5.02
C SER A 187 -16.17 15.29 4.67
N SER A 188 -15.50 16.12 3.87
CA SER A 188 -16.02 17.42 3.42
C SER A 188 -17.19 17.26 2.46
N ILE A 189 -17.11 16.31 1.52
CA ILE A 189 -18.20 15.99 0.58
C ILE A 189 -19.46 15.58 1.36
N PHE A 190 -19.33 14.67 2.32
CA PHE A 190 -20.46 14.23 3.15
C PHE A 190 -21.02 15.32 4.06
N ARG A 191 -20.20 16.33 4.43
CA ARG A 191 -20.65 17.48 5.22
C ARG A 191 -21.46 18.48 4.39
N HIS A 192 -21.17 18.63 3.10
CA HIS A 192 -21.86 19.56 2.20
C HIS A 192 -23.03 18.91 1.45
N ALA A 193 -23.21 17.59 1.55
CA ALA A 193 -24.33 16.89 0.95
C ALA A 193 -25.69 17.35 1.53
N PRO A 194 -26.70 17.65 0.70
CA PRO A 194 -28.03 18.03 1.17
C PRO A 194 -28.64 16.87 1.99
N GLY A 195 -28.99 17.15 3.26
CA GLY A 195 -29.47 16.14 4.22
C GLY A 195 -28.53 15.82 5.38
N ALA A 196 -27.31 16.38 5.41
CA ALA A 196 -26.31 16.14 6.47
C ALA A 196 -26.74 16.52 7.91
N LYS A 197 -27.87 17.23 8.07
CA LYS A 197 -28.40 17.68 9.38
C LYS A 197 -29.21 16.61 10.12
N GLU A 198 -29.68 15.56 9.45
CA GLU A 198 -30.36 14.44 10.12
C GLU A 198 -29.38 13.41 10.64
N LYS A 199 -29.46 13.09 11.95
CA LYS A 199 -28.52 12.19 12.65
C LYS A 199 -28.45 10.79 12.04
N GLN A 200 -29.56 10.32 11.47
CA GLN A 200 -29.66 8.99 10.84
C GLN A 200 -28.98 8.98 9.46
N HIS A 201 -29.10 10.08 8.70
CA HIS A 201 -28.36 10.31 7.46
C HIS A 201 -26.85 10.46 7.71
N THR A 202 -26.44 11.09 8.82
CA THR A 202 -25.02 11.23 9.17
C THR A 202 -24.34 9.87 9.44
N ALA A 203 -25.04 8.91 10.04
CA ALA A 203 -24.49 7.59 10.32
C ALA A 203 -24.33 6.74 9.06
N ALA A 204 -25.32 6.74 8.16
CA ALA A 204 -25.24 6.05 6.87
C ALA A 204 -24.17 6.68 5.93
N ALA A 205 -24.10 8.01 5.92
CA ALA A 205 -23.06 8.75 5.21
C ALA A 205 -21.65 8.42 5.72
N ALA A 206 -21.46 8.38 7.03
CA ALA A 206 -20.19 8.00 7.62
C ALA A 206 -19.83 6.53 7.34
N ASP A 207 -20.82 5.63 7.29
CA ASP A 207 -20.61 4.23 6.92
C ASP A 207 -20.07 4.09 5.50
N PHE A 208 -20.68 4.80 4.55
CA PHE A 208 -20.21 4.83 3.17
C PHE A 208 -18.84 5.53 3.03
N ALA A 209 -18.62 6.62 3.77
CA ALA A 209 -17.37 7.38 3.74
C ALA A 209 -16.16 6.52 4.10
N TRP A 210 -16.22 5.77 5.19
CA TRP A 210 -15.08 4.95 5.60
C TRP A 210 -14.80 3.81 4.64
N ARG A 211 -15.84 3.20 4.06
CA ARG A 211 -15.69 2.17 3.01
C ARG A 211 -15.02 2.75 1.78
N LEU A 212 -15.44 3.94 1.34
CA LEU A 212 -14.87 4.60 0.18
C LEU A 212 -13.39 4.92 0.37
N ILE A 213 -13.00 5.44 1.54
CA ILE A 213 -11.58 5.74 1.84
C ILE A 213 -10.71 4.48 1.74
N LEU A 214 -11.24 3.32 2.15
CA LEU A 214 -10.53 2.04 2.01
C LEU A 214 -10.48 1.57 0.57
N MET A 215 -11.59 1.59 -0.15
CA MET A 215 -11.58 1.21 -1.57
C MET A 215 -10.66 2.12 -2.41
N LEU A 216 -10.53 3.40 -2.04
CA LEU A 216 -9.58 4.30 -2.70
C LEU A 216 -8.12 3.89 -2.48
N GLY A 217 -7.80 3.10 -1.45
CA GLY A 217 -6.48 2.49 -1.26
C GLY A 217 -6.15 1.41 -2.29
N SER A 218 -7.16 0.77 -2.89
CA SER A 218 -6.91 -0.22 -3.95
C SER A 218 -6.46 0.43 -5.25
N VAL A 219 -6.73 1.71 -5.47
CA VAL A 219 -6.35 2.44 -6.68
C VAL A 219 -4.83 2.56 -6.82
N PRO A 220 -4.08 3.12 -5.84
CA PRO A 220 -2.62 3.16 -5.91
C PRO A 220 -2.02 1.75 -5.86
N ALA A 221 -2.64 0.78 -5.17
CA ALA A 221 -2.21 -0.62 -5.19
C ALA A 221 -2.30 -1.25 -6.60
N ALA A 222 -3.42 -1.06 -7.29
CA ALA A 222 -3.64 -1.56 -8.65
C ALA A 222 -2.74 -0.86 -9.67
N LEU A 223 -2.51 0.44 -9.49
CA LEU A 223 -1.59 1.20 -10.33
C LEU A 223 -0.14 0.71 -10.18
N THR A 224 0.30 0.47 -8.93
CA THR A 224 1.60 -0.13 -8.65
C THR A 224 1.71 -1.54 -9.24
N TYR A 225 0.64 -2.34 -9.18
CA TYR A 225 0.56 -3.65 -9.82
C TYR A 225 0.76 -3.56 -11.33
N TYR A 226 0.04 -2.67 -12.00
CA TYR A 226 0.14 -2.46 -13.43
C TYR A 226 1.56 -2.04 -13.84
N TRP A 227 2.09 -0.98 -13.22
CA TRP A 227 3.42 -0.46 -13.54
C TRP A 227 4.56 -1.44 -13.26
N ARG A 228 4.43 -2.29 -12.24
CA ARG A 228 5.45 -3.30 -11.93
C ARG A 228 5.30 -4.60 -12.69
N MET A 229 4.10 -4.97 -13.14
CA MET A 229 3.91 -6.10 -14.06
C MET A 229 4.52 -5.82 -15.44
N MET A 230 4.51 -4.55 -15.84
CA MET A 230 5.16 -4.05 -17.06
C MET A 230 6.69 -3.99 -16.96
N MET A 231 7.26 -3.94 -15.76
CA MET A 231 8.71 -4.03 -15.58
C MET A 231 9.19 -5.46 -15.90
N PRO A 232 10.13 -5.67 -16.85
CA PRO A 232 10.73 -6.98 -17.07
C PRO A 232 11.53 -7.42 -15.83
N GLU A 233 11.61 -8.74 -15.59
CA GLU A 233 12.46 -9.25 -14.50
C GLU A 233 13.90 -8.76 -14.69
N THR A 234 14.50 -8.34 -13.58
CA THR A 234 15.76 -7.61 -13.47
C THR A 234 16.76 -7.90 -14.59
N ALA A 235 17.35 -6.82 -15.10
CA ALA A 235 18.45 -6.69 -16.06
C ALA A 235 19.73 -7.52 -15.81
N ARG A 236 19.71 -8.46 -14.86
CA ARG A 236 20.83 -9.37 -14.57
C ARG A 236 20.94 -10.53 -15.58
N TYR A 237 19.87 -10.81 -16.33
CA TYR A 237 19.83 -11.87 -17.35
C TYR A 237 19.57 -11.38 -18.78
N LEU A 238 19.18 -10.12 -18.98
CA LEU A 238 18.97 -9.54 -20.29
C LEU A 238 20.15 -8.64 -20.70
N PRO A 239 20.64 -8.73 -21.95
CA PRO A 239 21.63 -7.79 -22.46
C PRO A 239 21.12 -6.36 -22.32
N THR A 240 21.97 -5.45 -21.84
CA THR A 240 21.68 -4.02 -21.59
C THR A 240 20.96 -3.30 -22.73
N TYR A 241 21.09 -3.78 -23.96
CA TYR A 241 20.43 -3.21 -25.14
C TYR A 241 18.93 -3.48 -25.17
N LEU A 242 18.43 -4.62 -24.65
CA LEU A 242 16.99 -4.92 -24.64
C LEU A 242 16.24 -4.11 -23.58
N THR A 243 16.89 -3.79 -22.46
CA THR A 243 16.30 -2.93 -21.42
C THR A 243 16.15 -1.49 -21.90
N LEU A 244 17.03 -1.04 -22.81
CA LEU A 244 16.94 0.25 -23.48
C LEU A 244 15.92 0.21 -24.64
N PHE A 245 15.95 -0.85 -25.46
CA PHE A 245 15.08 -1.00 -26.63
C PHE A 245 13.57 -1.05 -26.28
N PHE A 246 13.21 -1.63 -25.12
CA PHE A 246 11.82 -1.64 -24.67
C PHE A 246 11.38 -0.31 -24.04
N PHE A 247 12.33 0.50 -23.57
CA PHE A 247 12.05 1.84 -23.05
C PHE A 247 11.88 2.88 -24.15
N ASP A 248 12.45 2.63 -25.34
CA ASP A 248 12.23 3.43 -26.56
C ASP A 248 10.91 3.08 -27.29
N LEU A 249 10.25 1.95 -26.97
CA LEU A 249 9.04 1.48 -27.67
C LEU A 249 7.70 1.88 -27.01
N ASP A 250 7.75 2.56 -25.86
CA ASP A 250 6.61 3.27 -25.26
C ASP A 250 6.77 4.79 -25.44
N PHE A 251 7.26 5.20 -26.61
CA PHE A 251 7.09 6.54 -27.21
C PHE A 251 6.98 6.44 -28.74
#